data_AF-A0A8E0RWB9-F1
#
_entry.id   AF-A0A8E0RWB9-F1
#
_cell.length_a   1.000
_cell.length_b   1.000
_cell.length_c   1.000
_cell.angle_alpha   90.00
_cell.angle_beta   90.00
_cell.angle_gamma   90.00
#
_symmetry.space_group_name_H-M   'P 1'
#
loop_
_entity.id
_entity.type
_entity.pdbx_description
1 polymer ?
#
loop_
_entity_poly.entity_id
_entity_poly.type
_entity_poly.pdbx_seq_one_letter_code
_entity_poly.pdbx_strand_id
1 'polypeptide(L)'
;TQALLNTDNSINPIYVSPGHLISLDTACEIVLKMSRFRAPEPIRLADQISREKIRLLDAGHCEYGEDSSFDVWECEDTSDADD
;
A
#
# COMPACT_ATOMS: atom_id res chain seq x y z
N THR A 1 -17.28 -10.34 -1.72
CA THR A 1 -16.46 -9.92 -0.56
C THR A 1 -16.62 -10.96 0.53
N GLN A 2 -15.57 -11.32 1.25
CA GLN A 2 -15.58 -12.33 2.32
C GLN A 2 -14.95 -11.75 3.58
N ALA A 3 -15.53 -12.04 4.74
CA ALA A 3 -14.98 -11.65 6.04
C ALA A 3 -14.10 -12.78 6.58
N LEU A 4 -12.87 -12.46 6.97
CA LEU A 4 -11.91 -13.40 7.56
C LEU A 4 -11.53 -12.94 8.97
N LEU A 5 -11.38 -13.92 9.86
CA LEU A 5 -10.81 -13.76 11.20
C LEU A 5 -9.47 -14.48 11.19
N ASN A 6 -8.37 -13.74 11.32
CA ASN A 6 -7.02 -14.28 11.19
C ASN A 6 -6.44 -14.84 12.49
N THR A 7 -7.03 -14.49 13.64
CA THR A 7 -6.58 -14.96 14.95
C THR A 7 -7.80 -15.37 15.77
N ASP A 8 -7.71 -16.46 16.51
CA ASP A 8 -8.81 -17.00 17.35
C ASP A 8 -9.37 -15.97 18.36
N ASN A 9 -8.58 -14.94 18.69
CA ASN A 9 -8.97 -13.84 19.59
C ASN A 9 -9.24 -12.50 18.89
N SER A 10 -9.21 -12.43 17.55
CA SER A 10 -9.50 -11.19 16.85
C SER A 10 -11.01 -10.94 16.83
N ILE A 11 -11.44 -9.83 17.45
CA ILE A 11 -12.86 -9.45 17.53
C ILE A 11 -13.35 -8.82 16.22
N ASN A 12 -12.42 -8.22 15.46
CA ASN A 12 -12.74 -7.45 14.26
C ASN A 12 -12.22 -8.16 12.99
N PRO A 13 -13.11 -8.70 12.15
CA PRO A 13 -12.70 -9.35 10.91
C PRO A 13 -12.11 -8.35 9.92
N ILE A 14 -11.34 -8.88 8.97
CA ILE A 14 -10.90 -8.17 7.78
C ILE A 14 -11.77 -8.60 6.60
N TYR A 15 -12.07 -7.66 5.70
CA TYR A 15 -12.88 -7.93 4.51
C TYR A 15 -11.95 -8.07 3.31
N VAL A 16 -12.03 -9.22 2.64
CA VAL A 16 -11.23 -9.55 1.46
C VAL A 16 -12.13 -9.57 0.23
N SER A 17 -11.61 -9.00 -0.86
CA SER A 17 -12.20 -9.06 -2.19
C SER A 17 -11.13 -9.49 -3.20
N PRO A 18 -11.51 -10.24 -4.24
CA PRO A 18 -10.59 -10.50 -5.34
C PRO A 18 -10.23 -9.18 -6.03
N GLY A 19 -8.97 -9.08 -6.44
CA GLY A 19 -8.46 -8.01 -7.30
C GLY A 19 -8.50 -8.44 -8.77
N HIS A 20 -7.38 -8.30 -9.47
CA HIS A 20 -7.24 -8.76 -10.85
C HIS A 20 -6.65 -10.18 -10.92
N LEU A 21 -7.20 -11.03 -11.79
CA LEU A 21 -6.72 -12.40 -12.09
C LEU A 21 -6.55 -13.33 -10.88
N ILE A 22 -7.40 -13.18 -9.86
CA ILE A 22 -7.39 -14.03 -8.67
C ILE A 22 -8.81 -14.43 -8.28
N SER A 23 -9.00 -15.71 -7.91
CA SER A 23 -10.27 -16.17 -7.34
C SER A 23 -10.39 -15.72 -5.88
N LEU A 24 -11.63 -15.67 -5.38
CA LEU A 24 -11.87 -15.29 -3.98
C LEU A 24 -11.20 -16.26 -2.99
N ASP A 25 -11.27 -17.57 -3.26
CA ASP A 25 -10.71 -18.60 -2.38
C ASP A 25 -9.19 -18.46 -2.29
N THR A 26 -8.51 -18.32 -3.44
CA THR A 26 -7.06 -18.14 -3.48
C THR A 26 -6.63 -16.84 -2.80
N ALA A 27 -7.39 -15.76 -2.97
CA ALA A 27 -7.12 -14.50 -2.26
C ALA A 27 -7.20 -14.69 -0.73
N CYS A 28 -8.22 -15.40 -0.24
CA CYS A 28 -8.38 -15.68 1.19
C CYS A 28 -7.25 -16.55 1.74
N GLU A 29 -6.82 -17.59 1.01
CA GLU A 29 -5.70 -18.44 1.41
C GLU A 29 -4.39 -17.66 1.53
N ILE A 30 -4.10 -16.77 0.57
CA ILE A 30 -2.90 -15.93 0.61
C ILE A 30 -2.95 -15.02 1.83
N VAL A 31 -4.09 -14.37 2.07
CA VAL A 31 -4.28 -13.49 3.22
C VAL A 31 -4.06 -14.24 4.53
N LEU A 32 -4.62 -15.44 4.70
CA LEU A 32 -4.44 -16.26 5.89
C LEU A 32 -2.98 -16.66 6.11
N LYS A 33 -2.27 -17.08 5.05
CA LYS A 33 -0.85 -17.46 5.10
C LYS A 33 0.06 -16.29 5.51
N MET A 34 -0.29 -15.07 5.10
CA MET A 34 0.52 -13.87 5.32
C MET A 34 0.16 -13.11 6.59
N SER A 35 -0.79 -13.59 7.39
CA SER A 35 -1.33 -12.84 8.53
C SER A 35 -1.01 -13.52 9.85
N ARG A 36 0.04 -13.02 10.52
CA ARG A 36 0.35 -13.35 11.91
C ARG A 36 -0.44 -12.49 12.91
N PHE A 37 -0.87 -11.32 12.45
CA PHE A 37 -1.64 -10.34 13.21
C PHE A 37 -3.00 -10.13 12.53
N ARG A 38 -3.77 -9.13 12.98
CA ARG A 38 -5.04 -8.75 12.32
C ARG A 38 -4.83 -8.29 10.87
N ALA A 39 -3.80 -7.50 10.62
CA ALA A 39 -3.44 -7.05 9.27
C ALA A 39 -2.37 -7.98 8.68
N PRO A 40 -2.46 -8.37 7.40
CA PRO A 40 -1.41 -9.10 6.71
C PRO A 40 -0.07 -8.37 6.81
N GLU A 41 1.01 -9.13 6.99
CA GLU A 41 2.38 -8.59 7.06
C GLU A 41 2.72 -7.61 5.93
N PRO A 42 2.42 -7.85 4.64
CA PRO A 42 2.75 -6.89 3.59
C PRO A 42 2.03 -5.54 3.75
N ILE A 43 0.77 -5.56 4.19
CA ILE A 43 0.00 -4.34 4.44
C ILE A 43 0.55 -3.60 5.66
N ARG A 44 0.92 -4.35 6.71
CA ARG A 44 1.49 -3.78 7.93
C ARG A 44 2.83 -3.09 7.66
N LEU A 45 3.69 -3.70 6.84
CA LEU A 45 4.96 -3.12 6.43
C LEU A 45 4.77 -1.87 5.58
N ALA A 46 3.86 -1.91 4.60
CA ALA A 46 3.55 -0.75 3.77
C ALA A 46 3.04 0.44 4.60
N ASP A 47 2.15 0.19 5.56
CA ASP A 47 1.64 1.23 6.48
C ASP A 47 2.77 1.79 7.37
N GLN A 48 3.65 0.93 7.89
CA GLN A 48 4.78 1.36 8.71
C GLN A 48 5.73 2.28 7.92
N ILE A 49 6.11 1.87 6.70
CA ILE A 49 7.00 2.64 5.82
C ILE A 49 6.35 3.98 5.43
N SER A 50 5.07 3.96 5.04
CA SER A 50 4.33 5.17 4.66
C SER A 50 4.29 6.17 5.81
N ARG A 51 3.95 5.72 7.03
CA ARG A 51 3.94 6.58 8.21
C ARG A 51 5.30 7.11 8.58
N GLU A 52 6.36 6.31 8.44
CA GLU A 52 7.72 6.77 8.67
C GLU A 52 8.10 7.88 7.69
N LYS A 53 7.80 7.70 6.40
CA LYS A 53 8.05 8.74 5.39
C LYS A 53 7.25 10.01 5.64
N ILE A 54 5.96 9.90 6.00
CA ILE A 54 5.14 11.06 6.34
C ILE A 54 5.71 11.81 7.55
N ARG A 55 6.10 11.10 8.63
CA ARG A 55 6.74 11.75 9.79
C ARG A 55 8.04 12.45 9.43
N LEU A 56 8.84 11.88 8.53
CA LEU A 56 10.06 12.51 8.03
C LEU A 56 9.75 13.76 7.21
N LEU A 57 8.71 13.74 6.37
CA LEU A 57 8.25 14.91 5.62
C LEU A 57 7.70 16.00 6.55
N ASP A 58 6.90 15.62 7.56
CA ASP A 58 6.31 16.53 8.54
C ASP A 58 7.38 17.15 9.47
N ALA A 59 8.38 16.36 9.88
CA ALA A 59 9.51 16.82 10.68
C ALA A 59 10.54 17.60 9.84
N GLY A 60 10.54 17.37 8.52
CA GLY A 60 11.48 17.90 7.54
C GLY A 60 10.97 19.10 6.76
N HIS A 61 10.00 19.85 7.29
CA HIS A 61 9.72 21.19 6.77
C HIS A 61 10.82 22.18 7.19
N CYS A 62 12.03 21.92 6.70
CA CYS A 62 13.15 22.82 6.43
C CYS A 62 14.24 22.01 5.71
N GLU A 63 14.02 21.69 4.43
CA GLU A 63 14.89 22.03 3.30
C GLU A 63 14.41 21.27 2.05
N TYR A 64 14.04 22.03 1.02
CA TYR A 64 13.96 21.54 -0.37
C TYR A 64 15.41 21.35 -0.83
N GLY A 65 16.03 20.26 -0.37
CA GLY A 65 17.34 19.82 -0.81
C GLY A 65 17.15 18.73 -1.85
N GLU A 66 17.70 18.99 -3.02
CA GLU A 66 17.80 18.12 -4.18
C GLU A 66 18.42 16.74 -3.80
N ASP A 67 18.28 15.75 -4.68
CA ASP A 67 18.93 14.42 -4.63
C ASP A 67 18.02 13.23 -4.24
N SER A 68 16.98 12.97 -5.02
CA SER A 68 16.57 11.59 -5.32
C SER A 68 16.15 11.51 -6.77
N SER A 69 17.07 11.01 -7.59
CA SER A 69 16.97 10.78 -9.04
C SER A 69 15.90 9.75 -9.45
N PHE A 70 14.74 9.69 -8.78
CA PHE A 70 13.72 8.67 -9.06
C PHE A 70 12.28 9.18 -9.20
N ASP A 71 11.95 10.42 -8.83
CA ASP A 71 10.57 10.92 -8.95
C ASP A 71 10.52 12.25 -9.72
N VAL A 72 11.04 12.25 -10.95
CA VAL A 72 10.47 13.12 -11.98
C VAL A 72 9.40 12.29 -12.67
N TRP A 73 8.14 12.53 -12.31
CA TRP A 73 7.03 12.18 -13.18
C TRP A 73 7.12 13.16 -14.34
N GLU A 74 7.92 12.83 -15.36
CA GLU A 74 7.95 13.59 -16.60
C GLU A 74 6.56 13.44 -17.23
N CYS A 75 5.71 14.46 -17.06
CA CYS A 75 4.66 14.73 -18.02
C CYS A 75 5.38 15.07 -19.33
N GLU A 76 5.66 14.05 -20.14
CA GLU A 76 5.87 14.27 -21.56
C GLU A 76 4.53 14.76 -22.12
N ASP A 77 4.33 16.08 -22.10
CA ASP A 77 3.30 16.76 -22.88
C ASP A 77 3.68 16.61 -24.36
N THR A 78 3.35 15.45 -24.92
CA THR A 78 3.28 15.29 -26.37
C THR A 78 2.15 16.17 -26.89
N SER A 79 2.54 17.06 -27.81
CA SER A 79 1.76 17.69 -28.90
C SER A 79 0.69 18.72 -28.53
N ASP A 80 0.90 19.95 -29.01
CA ASP A 80 0.05 20.66 -29.99
C ASP A 80 0.92 21.81 -30.57
N ALA A 81 1.56 21.66 -31.73
CA ALA A 81 1.04 22.01 -33.05
C ALA A 81 0.33 23.38 -33.06
N ASP A 82 1.03 24.45 -33.45
CA ASP A 82 0.59 25.42 -34.49
C ASP A 82 1.55 26.63 -34.64
N ASP A 83 1.71 27.02 -35.91
CA ASP A 83 2.42 28.15 -36.57
C ASP A 83 3.92 28.03 -36.95
#